data_AF-A0A847Z004-F1
#
_entry.id   AF-A0A847Z004-F1
#
_cell.length_a   1.000
_cell.length_b   1.000
_cell.length_c   1.000
_cell.angle_alpha   90.00
_cell.angle_beta   90.00
_cell.angle_gamma   90.00
#
_symmetry.space_group_name_H-M   'P 1'
#
loop_
_entity.id
_entity.type
_entity.pdbx_description
1 polymer ?
#
loop_
_entity_poly.entity_id
_entity_poly.type
_entity_poly.pdbx_seq_one_letter_code
_entity_poly.pdbx_strand_id
1 'polypeptide(L)'
;MVIKQILANKIKKAPKKPGVYIFRDSQKQVLYVGKAIILKNRLKYYTLPKSKLFPKTALFLTKAASVNWIVVRSEIEAILLEMNLIRTLKPKYNARNRDDKRPLYILFTNDELPRVLTARIELPNTGEYIGPFPSAYKLKEIMRTMRRIFPYCSCKTTRKKACLYVDLGLCPNPLSFTSKEQVKNYKRNLVRLKWFLHGRINYVLKLLNKDMQKYSQNLQYEQAGQIKNQIDAITQLLRDNHQISQYLTNDNLATDLKKSQLRALIQLLQLPKLVRIEGYDIANLQGSHATASMVVFTKGLPNTSQYRKFKIRNIPGANDPKMIYQTLKRRLGHKEWPLPDLILVDGGKSQVQAGLKALQESGQAIPLLGLAKKWEQLVIKNQTGYKIITLPLDNPALTLLRAIRDEAHRFTTTYHKKLRKKSILKE
;
A
#
# COMPACT_ATOMS: atom_id res chain seq x y z
N MET A 1 -0.60 3.73 33.83
CA MET A 1 -0.75 2.97 32.57
C MET A 1 -2.18 3.14 32.06
N VAL A 2 -2.43 3.44 30.78
CA VAL A 2 -3.80 3.73 30.27
C VAL A 2 -4.67 2.48 30.21
N ILE A 3 -4.01 1.34 30.04
CA ILE A 3 -4.61 0.02 29.85
C ILE A 3 -4.57 -0.73 31.19
N LYS A 4 -5.67 -1.37 31.56
CA LYS A 4 -5.74 -2.22 32.77
C LYS A 4 -4.69 -3.33 32.69
N GLN A 5 -4.02 -3.63 33.80
CA GLN A 5 -2.91 -4.61 33.86
C GLN A 5 -3.32 -5.99 33.30
N ILE A 6 -4.56 -6.40 33.57
CA ILE A 6 -5.17 -7.63 33.05
C ILE A 6 -5.15 -7.68 31.51
N LEU A 7 -5.46 -6.56 30.85
CA LEU A 7 -5.47 -6.47 29.40
C LEU A 7 -4.04 -6.57 28.83
N ALA A 8 -3.08 -5.92 29.48
CA ALA A 8 -1.67 -5.96 29.06
C ALA A 8 -1.09 -7.38 29.16
N ASN A 9 -1.44 -8.12 30.23
CA ASN A 9 -1.05 -9.52 30.38
C ASN A 9 -1.67 -10.40 29.30
N LYS A 10 -2.94 -10.17 28.93
CA LYS A 10 -3.57 -10.88 27.81
C LYS A 10 -2.88 -10.59 26.47
N ILE A 11 -2.52 -9.33 26.21
CA ILE A 11 -1.80 -8.91 25.00
C ILE A 11 -0.45 -9.61 24.85
N LYS A 12 0.30 -9.80 25.96
CA LYS A 12 1.59 -10.52 25.93
C LYS A 12 1.47 -11.96 25.39
N LYS A 13 0.32 -12.61 25.59
CA LYS A 13 0.01 -13.97 25.12
C LYS A 13 -0.42 -14.04 23.64
N ALA A 14 -0.46 -12.91 22.93
CA ALA A 14 -0.88 -12.89 21.53
C ALA A 14 0.09 -13.70 20.63
N PRO A 15 -0.43 -14.46 19.65
CA PRO A 15 0.37 -15.32 18.79
C PRO A 15 1.16 -14.53 17.74
N LYS A 16 2.25 -15.11 17.23
CA LYS A 16 2.99 -14.60 16.06
C LYS A 16 2.34 -15.04 14.73
N LYS A 17 1.03 -14.85 14.60
CA LYS A 17 0.25 -15.22 13.41
C LYS A 17 -0.60 -14.04 12.92
N PRO A 18 -1.01 -14.00 11.64
CA PRO A 18 -1.94 -12.99 11.15
C PRO A 18 -3.31 -13.17 11.78
N GLY A 19 -4.06 -12.07 11.85
CA GLY A 19 -5.38 -12.10 12.49
C GLY A 19 -6.05 -10.76 12.64
N VAL A 20 -7.26 -10.83 13.17
CA VAL A 20 -8.07 -9.67 13.54
C VAL A 20 -8.24 -9.65 15.04
N TYR A 21 -8.10 -8.48 15.67
CA TYR A 21 -8.32 -8.26 17.09
C TYR A 21 -9.49 -7.30 17.31
N ILE A 22 -10.19 -7.52 18.43
CA ILE A 22 -11.44 -6.86 18.77
C ILE A 22 -11.33 -6.39 20.22
N PHE A 23 -11.44 -5.09 20.44
CA PHE A 23 -11.54 -4.48 21.76
C PHE A 23 -13.00 -4.27 22.14
N ARG A 24 -13.33 -4.60 23.39
CA ARG A 24 -14.66 -4.40 23.97
C ARG A 24 -14.59 -3.68 25.30
N ASP A 25 -15.66 -3.01 25.68
CA ASP A 25 -15.84 -2.45 27.02
C ASP A 25 -16.32 -3.51 28.04
N SER A 26 -16.61 -3.07 29.26
CA SER A 26 -17.12 -3.90 30.34
C SER A 26 -18.52 -4.47 30.06
N GLN A 27 -19.30 -3.80 29.21
CA GLN A 27 -20.64 -4.22 28.78
C GLN A 27 -20.59 -5.14 27.55
N LYS A 28 -19.40 -5.60 27.14
CA LYS A 28 -19.13 -6.44 25.95
C LYS A 28 -19.43 -5.73 24.62
N GLN A 29 -19.65 -4.42 24.59
CA GLN A 29 -19.85 -3.65 23.36
C GLN A 29 -18.53 -3.49 22.59
N VAL A 30 -18.59 -3.59 21.27
CA VAL A 30 -17.40 -3.57 20.41
C VAL A 30 -16.94 -2.13 20.19
N LEU A 31 -15.77 -1.81 20.74
CA LEU A 31 -15.18 -0.47 20.65
C LEU A 31 -14.38 -0.31 19.36
N TYR A 32 -13.52 -1.29 19.07
CA TYR A 32 -12.57 -1.22 17.97
C TYR A 32 -12.25 -2.60 17.40
N VAL A 33 -12.13 -2.69 16.08
CA VAL A 33 -11.69 -3.87 15.34
C VAL A 33 -10.47 -3.47 14.51
N GLY A 34 -9.43 -4.30 14.51
CA GLY A 34 -8.26 -4.07 13.66
C GLY A 34 -7.59 -5.36 13.21
N LYS A 35 -6.89 -5.32 12.08
CA LYS A 35 -6.08 -6.44 11.56
C LYS A 35 -4.59 -6.34 11.88
N ALA A 36 -3.88 -7.46 11.79
CA ALA A 36 -2.45 -7.58 11.96
C ALA A 36 -1.84 -8.66 11.04
N ILE A 37 -0.63 -8.40 10.51
CA ILE A 37 0.24 -9.46 9.95
C ILE A 37 0.70 -10.40 11.07
N ILE A 38 1.07 -9.79 12.19
CA ILE A 38 1.58 -10.48 13.37
C ILE A 38 0.85 -9.87 14.56
N LEU A 39 -0.13 -10.61 15.10
CA LEU A 39 -0.95 -10.17 16.23
C LEU A 39 -0.09 -9.72 17.42
N LYS A 40 0.95 -10.48 17.78
CA LYS A 40 1.87 -10.14 18.88
C LYS A 40 2.50 -8.75 18.73
N ASN A 41 3.08 -8.46 17.57
CA ASN A 41 3.75 -7.19 17.32
C ASN A 41 2.74 -6.04 17.29
N ARG A 42 1.56 -6.28 16.68
CA ARG A 42 0.52 -5.27 16.57
C ARG A 42 -0.09 -4.93 17.92
N LEU A 43 -0.38 -5.94 18.75
CA LEU A 43 -1.03 -5.72 20.03
C LEU A 43 -0.10 -5.03 21.04
N LYS A 44 1.23 -5.24 20.94
CA LYS A 44 2.24 -4.53 21.75
C LYS A 44 2.13 -3.00 21.65
N TYR A 45 1.66 -2.46 20.53
CA TYR A 45 1.45 -1.01 20.40
C TYR A 45 0.44 -0.48 21.43
N TYR A 46 -0.61 -1.24 21.75
CA TYR A 46 -1.64 -0.81 22.70
C TYR A 46 -1.19 -0.87 24.17
N THR A 47 -0.01 -1.42 24.46
CA THR A 47 0.58 -1.41 25.81
C THR A 47 1.50 -0.22 26.04
N LEU A 48 1.68 0.66 25.04
CA LEU A 48 2.48 1.88 25.18
C LEU A 48 1.82 2.91 26.11
N PRO A 49 2.59 3.80 26.74
CA PRO A 49 2.04 4.88 27.56
C PRO A 49 1.21 5.88 26.74
N LYS A 50 0.28 6.60 27.40
CA LYS A 50 -0.68 7.55 26.77
C LYS A 50 -0.01 8.52 25.80
N SER A 51 1.15 9.05 26.19
CA SER A 51 1.93 10.03 25.43
C SER A 51 2.41 9.52 24.06
N LYS A 52 2.54 8.19 23.89
CA LYS A 52 2.97 7.55 22.65
C LYS A 52 1.79 7.03 21.80
N LEU A 53 0.57 7.15 22.30
CA LEU A 53 -0.65 6.69 21.63
C LEU A 53 -1.40 7.86 20.96
N PHE A 54 -2.12 7.57 19.89
CA PHE A 54 -2.96 8.59 19.27
C PHE A 54 -4.15 8.95 20.16
N PRO A 55 -4.67 10.19 20.10
CA PRO A 55 -5.76 10.64 20.95
C PRO A 55 -6.97 9.70 20.90
N LYS A 56 -7.36 9.26 19.70
CA LYS A 56 -8.43 8.28 19.48
C LYS A 56 -8.15 6.93 20.15
N THR A 57 -6.93 6.43 19.98
CA THR A 57 -6.50 5.15 20.54
C THR A 57 -6.47 5.20 22.07
N ALA A 58 -5.86 6.23 22.63
CA ALA A 58 -5.85 6.48 24.06
C ALA A 58 -7.29 6.56 24.61
N LEU A 59 -8.20 7.24 23.89
CA LEU A 59 -9.59 7.42 24.31
C LEU A 59 -10.40 6.12 24.35
N PHE A 60 -10.26 5.21 23.38
CA PHE A 60 -11.00 3.95 23.46
C PHE A 60 -10.34 2.97 24.45
N LEU A 61 -9.03 3.04 24.62
CA LEU A 61 -8.32 2.17 25.56
C LEU A 61 -8.70 2.45 27.02
N THR A 62 -9.04 3.68 27.39
CA THR A 62 -9.57 3.98 28.74
C THR A 62 -10.89 3.26 29.01
N LYS A 63 -11.68 2.97 27.96
CA LYS A 63 -12.96 2.25 28.04
C LYS A 63 -12.83 0.75 27.82
N ALA A 64 -11.70 0.28 27.28
CA ALA A 64 -11.51 -1.11 26.93
C ALA A 64 -11.36 -1.99 28.18
N ALA A 65 -12.22 -2.99 28.30
CA ALA A 65 -12.18 -3.99 29.37
C ALA A 65 -11.70 -5.36 28.88
N SER A 66 -11.83 -5.68 27.59
CA SER A 66 -11.29 -6.91 27.03
C SER A 66 -10.74 -6.73 25.61
N VAL A 67 -9.80 -7.62 25.24
CA VAL A 67 -9.33 -7.79 23.86
C VAL A 67 -9.39 -9.28 23.51
N ASN A 68 -9.92 -9.60 22.33
CA ASN A 68 -9.90 -10.94 21.75
C ASN A 68 -9.30 -10.88 20.35
N TRP A 69 -8.85 -12.01 19.83
CA TRP A 69 -8.35 -12.10 18.45
C TRP A 69 -8.79 -13.38 17.78
N ILE A 70 -8.90 -13.31 16.46
CA ILE A 70 -9.17 -14.42 15.56
C ILE A 70 -7.91 -14.58 14.71
N VAL A 71 -7.27 -15.74 14.84
CA VAL A 71 -6.10 -16.10 14.03
C VAL A 71 -6.58 -16.58 12.67
N VAL A 72 -5.94 -16.10 11.62
CA VAL A 72 -6.23 -16.49 10.24
C VAL A 72 -4.98 -17.07 9.59
N ARG A 73 -5.11 -17.59 8.36
CA ARG A 73 -4.01 -18.25 7.65
C ARG A 73 -3.18 -17.29 6.81
N SER A 74 -3.79 -16.18 6.38
CA SER A 74 -3.15 -15.23 5.47
C SER A 74 -3.50 -13.78 5.78
N GLU A 75 -2.71 -12.87 5.21
CA GLU A 75 -2.90 -11.43 5.34
C GLU A 75 -4.23 -10.96 4.71
N ILE A 76 -4.57 -11.51 3.54
CA ILE A 76 -5.81 -11.17 2.85
C ILE A 76 -7.04 -11.63 3.64
N GLU A 77 -6.97 -12.79 4.31
CA GLU A 77 -8.04 -13.27 5.17
C GLU A 77 -8.25 -12.31 6.36
N ALA A 78 -7.17 -11.77 6.94
CA ALA A 78 -7.25 -10.77 7.99
C ALA A 78 -7.90 -9.46 7.50
N ILE A 79 -7.62 -9.05 6.26
CA ILE A 79 -8.22 -7.86 5.63
C ILE A 79 -9.73 -8.06 5.44
N LEU A 80 -10.13 -9.17 4.82
CA LEU A 80 -11.53 -9.45 4.51
C LEU A 80 -12.35 -9.65 5.79
N LEU A 81 -11.80 -10.35 6.79
CA LEU A 81 -12.44 -10.55 8.08
C LEU A 81 -12.61 -9.23 8.86
N GLU A 82 -11.58 -8.37 8.89
CA GLU A 82 -11.67 -7.06 9.55
C GLU A 82 -12.78 -6.21 8.91
N MET A 83 -12.81 -6.16 7.58
CA MET A 83 -13.85 -5.42 6.84
C MET A 83 -15.25 -5.93 7.19
N ASN A 84 -15.46 -7.25 7.17
CA ASN A 84 -16.74 -7.86 7.49
C ASN A 84 -17.16 -7.52 8.93
N LEU A 85 -16.25 -7.68 9.90
CA LEU A 85 -16.51 -7.35 11.31
C LEU A 85 -16.81 -5.86 11.52
N ILE A 86 -16.13 -4.95 10.82
CA ILE A 86 -16.43 -3.51 10.91
C ILE A 86 -17.81 -3.21 10.32
N ARG A 87 -18.19 -3.84 9.20
CA ARG A 87 -19.50 -3.67 8.58
C ARG A 87 -20.63 -4.16 9.48
N THR A 88 -20.48 -5.35 10.06
CA THR A 88 -21.49 -5.98 10.92
C THR A 88 -21.59 -5.32 12.28
N LEU A 89 -20.45 -5.03 12.92
CA LEU A 89 -20.41 -4.57 14.32
C LEU A 89 -20.44 -3.04 14.45
N LYS A 90 -20.19 -2.31 13.36
CA LYS A 90 -20.11 -0.84 13.30
C LYS A 90 -19.43 -0.19 14.53
N PRO A 91 -18.18 -0.56 14.86
CA PRO A 91 -17.54 -0.11 16.10
C PRO A 91 -17.41 1.41 16.15
N LYS A 92 -17.75 2.00 17.31
CA LYS A 92 -17.70 3.46 17.53
C LYS A 92 -16.35 4.08 17.15
N TYR A 93 -15.25 3.38 17.45
CA TYR A 93 -13.89 3.87 17.19
C TYR A 93 -13.29 3.35 15.88
N ASN A 94 -14.05 2.66 15.03
CA ASN A 94 -13.64 2.42 13.63
C ASN A 94 -14.13 3.52 12.68
N ALA A 95 -15.05 4.38 13.12
CA ALA A 95 -15.45 5.59 12.40
C ALA A 95 -14.22 6.45 12.09
N ARG A 96 -13.97 6.69 10.79
CA ARG A 96 -12.83 7.48 10.32
C ARG A 96 -12.96 8.92 10.82
N ASN A 97 -11.87 9.47 11.34
CA ASN A 97 -11.71 10.92 11.29
C ASN A 97 -11.73 11.30 9.81
N ARG A 98 -12.51 12.33 9.52
CA ARG A 98 -12.88 12.87 8.22
C ARG A 98 -11.66 13.36 7.43
N ASP A 99 -10.80 12.46 6.96
CA ASP A 99 -9.85 12.75 5.88
C ASP A 99 -10.50 12.33 4.55
N ASP A 100 -10.44 13.22 3.56
CA ASP A 100 -11.19 13.34 2.28
C ASP A 100 -11.26 12.14 1.30
N LYS A 101 -11.06 10.90 1.76
CA LYS A 101 -11.20 9.71 0.92
C LYS A 101 -12.50 8.99 1.25
N ARG A 102 -13.56 9.35 0.52
CA ARG A 102 -14.87 8.65 0.55
C ARG A 102 -14.65 7.13 0.48
N PRO A 103 -15.25 6.34 1.40
CA PRO A 103 -15.11 4.89 1.42
C PRO A 103 -15.51 4.28 0.08
N LEU A 104 -14.86 3.18 -0.29
CA LEU A 104 -15.18 2.44 -1.51
C LEU A 104 -15.84 1.12 -1.18
N TYR A 105 -16.76 0.72 -2.05
CA TYR A 105 -17.52 -0.51 -1.97
C TYR A 105 -17.37 -1.26 -3.29
N ILE A 106 -17.43 -2.58 -3.21
CA ILE A 106 -17.69 -3.44 -4.36
C ILE A 106 -19.20 -3.58 -4.46
N LEU A 107 -19.77 -3.22 -5.61
CA LEU A 107 -21.19 -3.38 -5.90
C LEU A 107 -21.37 -4.60 -6.81
N PHE A 108 -22.21 -5.55 -6.38
CA PHE A 108 -22.79 -6.57 -7.23
C PHE A 108 -24.19 -6.11 -7.62
N THR A 109 -24.40 -5.75 -8.88
CA THR A 109 -25.70 -5.23 -9.33
C THR A 109 -26.80 -6.29 -9.23
N ASN A 110 -28.05 -5.85 -9.12
CA ASN A 110 -29.24 -6.71 -9.12
C ASN A 110 -29.81 -6.98 -10.53
N ASP A 111 -29.08 -6.61 -11.59
CA ASP A 111 -29.44 -6.93 -12.97
C ASP A 111 -29.53 -8.47 -13.17
N GLU A 112 -30.29 -8.92 -14.17
CA GLU A 112 -30.40 -10.35 -14.53
C GLU A 112 -29.03 -10.99 -14.76
N LEU A 113 -28.10 -10.22 -15.34
CA LEU A 113 -26.68 -10.52 -15.49
C LEU A 113 -25.88 -9.59 -14.56
N PRO A 114 -25.63 -9.98 -13.30
CA PRO A 114 -25.02 -9.09 -12.32
C PRO A 114 -23.63 -8.63 -12.77
N ARG A 115 -23.33 -7.37 -12.50
CA ARG A 115 -22.03 -6.75 -12.78
C ARG A 115 -21.32 -6.47 -11.46
N VAL A 116 -20.00 -6.52 -11.50
CA VAL A 116 -19.16 -6.18 -10.35
C VAL A 116 -18.49 -4.84 -10.60
N LEU A 117 -18.90 -3.84 -9.83
CA LEU A 117 -18.51 -2.45 -9.98
C LEU A 117 -17.86 -1.93 -8.69
N THR A 118 -17.23 -0.76 -8.76
CA THR A 118 -16.79 -0.02 -7.56
C THR A 118 -17.69 1.19 -7.35
N ALA A 119 -18.19 1.38 -6.14
CA ALA A 119 -19.06 2.49 -5.78
C ALA A 119 -18.53 3.23 -4.54
N ARG A 120 -18.86 4.52 -4.41
CA ARG A 120 -18.52 5.34 -3.23
C ARG A 120 -19.70 5.59 -2.30
N ILE A 121 -20.91 5.31 -2.79
CA ILE A 121 -22.18 5.55 -2.12
C ILE A 121 -22.99 4.25 -2.27
N GLU A 122 -23.57 3.80 -1.16
CA GLU A 122 -24.55 2.72 -1.17
C GLU A 122 -25.89 3.33 -1.59
N LEU A 123 -26.41 2.92 -2.74
CA LEU A 123 -27.71 3.35 -3.25
C LEU A 123 -28.72 2.23 -2.97
N PRO A 124 -29.91 2.53 -2.44
CA PRO A 124 -30.97 1.54 -2.29
C PRO A 124 -31.31 0.90 -3.63
N ASN A 125 -31.67 -0.40 -3.61
CA ASN A 125 -32.18 -1.14 -4.77
C ASN A 125 -31.25 -1.23 -6.00
N THR A 126 -29.95 -0.95 -5.86
CA THR A 126 -28.99 -1.12 -6.98
C THR A 126 -28.19 -2.42 -6.91
N GLY A 127 -28.28 -3.16 -5.79
CA GLY A 127 -27.59 -4.43 -5.59
C GLY A 127 -26.92 -4.56 -4.23
N GLU A 128 -26.00 -5.53 -4.12
CA GLU A 128 -25.30 -5.85 -2.87
C GLU A 128 -23.95 -5.14 -2.81
N TYR A 129 -23.71 -4.44 -1.70
CA TYR A 129 -22.47 -3.72 -1.43
C TYR A 129 -21.58 -4.49 -0.45
N ILE A 130 -20.31 -4.67 -0.81
CA ILE A 130 -19.26 -5.22 0.06
C ILE A 130 -18.25 -4.10 0.36
N GLY A 131 -17.97 -3.84 1.64
CA GLY A 131 -17.10 -2.75 2.10
C GLY A 131 -17.45 -2.31 3.53
N PRO A 132 -16.91 -1.18 4.02
CA PRO A 132 -16.10 -0.20 3.28
C PRO A 132 -14.62 -0.61 3.17
N PHE A 133 -14.05 -0.44 1.98
CA PHE A 133 -12.62 -0.60 1.73
C PHE A 133 -11.87 0.72 2.02
N PRO A 134 -10.77 0.67 2.80
CA PRO A 134 -10.07 1.88 3.21
C PRO A 134 -9.29 2.55 2.07
N SER A 135 -8.86 1.81 1.05
CA SER A 135 -8.03 2.33 -0.04
C SER A 135 -8.52 1.89 -1.41
N ALA A 136 -8.70 2.86 -2.30
CA ALA A 136 -9.08 2.63 -3.70
C ALA A 136 -8.05 1.81 -4.46
N TYR A 137 -6.79 2.09 -4.22
CA TYR A 137 -5.68 1.38 -4.84
C TYR A 137 -5.67 -0.09 -4.41
N LYS A 138 -5.78 -0.33 -3.10
CA LYS A 138 -5.81 -1.69 -2.54
C LYS A 138 -7.00 -2.49 -3.05
N LEU A 139 -8.18 -1.86 -3.12
CA LEU A 139 -9.36 -2.49 -3.68
C LEU A 139 -9.16 -2.89 -5.15
N LYS A 140 -8.61 -1.99 -5.99
CA LYS A 140 -8.36 -2.29 -7.41
C LYS A 140 -7.41 -3.47 -7.58
N GLU A 141 -6.40 -3.59 -6.73
CA GLU A 141 -5.45 -4.69 -6.80
C GLU A 141 -6.05 -6.03 -6.38
N ILE A 142 -6.77 -6.06 -5.25
CA ILE A 142 -7.55 -7.23 -4.84
C ILE A 142 -8.49 -7.64 -5.98
N MET A 143 -9.23 -6.70 -6.55
CA MET A 143 -10.17 -6.98 -7.63
C MET A 143 -9.52 -7.41 -8.93
N ARG A 144 -8.27 -7.01 -9.19
CA ARG A 144 -7.47 -7.49 -10.33
C ARG A 144 -7.10 -8.96 -10.15
N THR A 145 -6.67 -9.33 -8.94
CA THR A 145 -6.33 -10.72 -8.62
C THR A 145 -7.58 -11.59 -8.58
N MET A 146 -8.66 -11.11 -7.94
CA MET A 146 -9.95 -11.80 -7.90
C MET A 146 -10.53 -12.04 -9.29
N ARG A 147 -10.34 -11.11 -10.24
CA ARG A 147 -10.84 -11.29 -11.62
C ARG A 147 -10.18 -12.45 -12.36
N ARG A 148 -8.93 -12.80 -12.03
CA ARG A 148 -8.23 -13.96 -12.60
C ARG A 148 -8.79 -15.28 -12.06
N ILE A 149 -9.19 -15.28 -10.79
CA ILE A 149 -9.74 -16.47 -10.12
C ILE A 149 -11.22 -16.63 -10.45
N PHE A 150 -11.97 -15.54 -10.37
CA PHE A 150 -13.41 -15.46 -10.61
C PHE A 150 -13.67 -14.42 -11.72
N PRO A 151 -13.65 -14.81 -13.00
CA PRO A 151 -13.93 -13.89 -14.10
C PRO A 151 -15.31 -13.23 -13.95
N TYR A 152 -15.38 -11.90 -14.09
CA TYR A 152 -16.63 -11.16 -13.90
C TYR A 152 -16.79 -10.00 -14.89
N CYS A 153 -18.04 -9.63 -15.17
CA CYS A 153 -18.35 -8.50 -16.02
C CYS A 153 -18.43 -7.19 -15.23
N SER A 154 -17.93 -6.12 -15.81
CA SER A 154 -18.03 -4.75 -15.27
C SER A 154 -18.56 -3.73 -16.28
N CYS A 155 -18.94 -4.14 -17.50
CA CYS A 155 -19.44 -3.24 -18.54
C CYS A 155 -20.98 -3.25 -18.59
N LYS A 156 -21.58 -2.12 -18.97
CA LYS A 156 -23.04 -1.94 -19.07
C LYS A 156 -23.60 -2.39 -20.43
N THR A 157 -22.83 -2.23 -21.50
CA THR A 157 -23.30 -2.41 -22.89
C THR A 157 -22.59 -3.53 -23.62
N THR A 158 -23.35 -4.17 -24.52
CA THR A 158 -22.83 -5.00 -25.62
C THR A 158 -22.00 -4.10 -26.52
N ARG A 159 -20.68 -4.22 -26.43
CA ARG A 159 -19.81 -3.62 -27.45
C ARG A 159 -19.92 -4.50 -28.70
N LYS A 160 -19.99 -3.89 -29.89
CA LYS A 160 -19.94 -4.62 -31.18
C LYS A 160 -18.71 -5.53 -31.31
N LYS A 161 -17.63 -5.25 -30.55
CA LYS A 161 -16.41 -6.07 -30.43
C LYS A 161 -16.19 -6.48 -28.99
N ALA A 162 -15.65 -7.69 -28.79
CA ALA A 162 -15.20 -8.17 -27.49
C ALA A 162 -14.22 -7.16 -26.86
N CYS A 163 -14.33 -6.95 -25.55
CA CYS A 163 -13.39 -6.08 -24.84
C CYS A 163 -12.13 -6.86 -24.44
N LEU A 164 -11.02 -6.16 -24.20
CA LEU A 164 -9.75 -6.77 -23.79
C LEU A 164 -9.87 -7.79 -22.65
N TYR A 165 -10.79 -7.58 -21.69
CA TYR A 165 -10.98 -8.56 -20.62
C TYR A 165 -11.60 -9.87 -21.10
N VAL A 166 -12.42 -9.86 -22.15
CA VAL A 166 -12.94 -11.07 -22.80
C VAL A 166 -11.79 -11.79 -23.49
N ASP A 167 -10.98 -11.07 -24.28
CA ASP A 167 -9.84 -11.64 -25.00
C ASP A 167 -8.79 -12.27 -24.06
N LEU A 168 -8.68 -11.74 -22.83
CA LEU A 168 -7.79 -12.26 -21.79
C LEU A 168 -8.43 -13.34 -20.90
N GLY A 169 -9.67 -13.77 -21.15
CA GLY A 169 -10.40 -14.74 -20.31
C GLY A 169 -10.79 -14.22 -18.91
N LEU A 170 -10.74 -12.91 -18.69
CA LEU A 170 -11.01 -12.23 -17.42
C LEU A 170 -12.46 -11.71 -17.31
N CYS A 171 -13.23 -11.80 -18.38
CA CYS A 171 -14.66 -11.50 -18.44
C CYS A 171 -15.33 -12.59 -19.28
N PRO A 172 -16.37 -13.28 -18.76
CA PRO A 172 -17.04 -14.35 -19.51
C PRO A 172 -17.99 -13.82 -20.59
N ASN A 173 -18.03 -12.51 -20.83
CA ASN A 173 -18.94 -11.84 -21.76
C ASN A 173 -20.42 -12.25 -21.57
N PRO A 174 -21.03 -12.01 -20.40
CA PRO A 174 -22.36 -12.53 -20.12
C PRO A 174 -23.46 -12.02 -21.05
N LEU A 175 -23.21 -10.91 -21.73
CA LEU A 175 -24.13 -10.32 -22.70
C LEU A 175 -24.21 -11.11 -24.02
N SER A 176 -23.27 -12.03 -24.28
CA SER A 176 -23.32 -12.95 -25.43
C SER A 176 -23.79 -14.35 -25.04
N PHE A 177 -24.31 -14.54 -23.83
CA PHE A 177 -24.84 -15.85 -23.43
C PHE A 177 -26.13 -16.15 -24.19
N THR A 178 -26.20 -17.36 -24.75
CA THR A 178 -27.35 -17.86 -25.50
C THR A 178 -28.11 -18.92 -24.71
N SER A 179 -27.49 -19.52 -23.68
CA SER A 179 -28.10 -20.59 -22.88
C SER A 179 -28.33 -20.22 -21.41
N LYS A 180 -29.41 -20.75 -20.83
CA LYS A 180 -29.70 -20.63 -19.38
C LYS A 180 -28.58 -21.22 -18.52
N GLU A 181 -27.87 -22.23 -19.02
CA GLU A 181 -26.75 -22.84 -18.31
C GLU A 181 -25.55 -21.89 -18.16
N GLN A 182 -25.21 -21.13 -19.20
CA GLN A 182 -24.15 -20.11 -19.13
C GLN A 182 -24.47 -19.05 -18.07
N VAL A 183 -25.72 -18.58 -18.05
CA VAL A 183 -26.22 -17.63 -17.03
C VAL A 183 -26.10 -18.22 -15.62
N LYS A 184 -26.50 -19.48 -15.43
CA LYS A 184 -26.42 -20.17 -14.14
C LYS A 184 -24.98 -20.35 -13.67
N ASN A 185 -24.07 -20.74 -14.56
CA ASN A 185 -22.65 -20.89 -14.25
C ASN A 185 -22.00 -19.55 -13.88
N TYR A 186 -22.33 -18.47 -14.59
CA TYR A 186 -21.89 -17.12 -14.27
C TYR A 186 -22.37 -16.67 -12.89
N LYS A 187 -23.67 -16.83 -12.59
CA LYS A 187 -24.24 -16.49 -11.28
C LYS A 187 -23.57 -17.30 -10.16
N ARG A 188 -23.32 -18.60 -10.38
CA ARG A 188 -22.59 -19.48 -9.43
C ARG A 188 -21.17 -18.99 -9.19
N ASN A 189 -20.45 -18.56 -10.22
CA ASN A 189 -19.12 -17.97 -10.10
C ASN A 189 -19.14 -16.67 -9.27
N LEU A 190 -20.11 -15.78 -9.51
CA LEU A 190 -20.26 -14.55 -8.72
C LEU A 190 -20.61 -14.83 -7.25
N VAL A 191 -21.42 -15.85 -6.98
CA VAL A 191 -21.71 -16.29 -5.60
C VAL A 191 -20.43 -16.74 -4.89
N ARG A 192 -19.53 -17.46 -5.57
CA ARG A 192 -18.22 -17.83 -5.02
C ARG A 192 -17.35 -16.61 -4.73
N LEU A 193 -17.30 -15.65 -5.65
CA LEU A 193 -16.59 -14.39 -5.45
C LEU A 193 -17.15 -13.63 -4.24
N LYS A 194 -18.48 -13.54 -4.09
CA LYS A 194 -19.12 -12.93 -2.92
C LYS A 194 -18.72 -13.65 -1.63
N TRP A 195 -18.83 -14.97 -1.58
CA TRP A 195 -18.44 -15.74 -0.40
C TRP A 195 -16.96 -15.55 -0.04
N PHE A 196 -16.09 -15.51 -1.04
CA PHE A 196 -14.68 -15.23 -0.86
C PHE A 196 -14.47 -13.85 -0.21
N LEU A 197 -15.09 -12.80 -0.77
CA LEU A 197 -14.99 -11.43 -0.27
C LEU A 197 -15.60 -11.23 1.13
N HIS A 198 -16.59 -12.03 1.50
CA HIS A 198 -17.15 -12.10 2.87
C HIS A 198 -16.25 -12.88 3.85
N GLY A 199 -15.10 -13.41 3.39
CA GLY A 199 -14.14 -14.15 4.21
C GLY A 199 -14.44 -15.64 4.33
N ARG A 200 -15.40 -16.20 3.58
CA ARG A 200 -15.75 -17.63 3.60
C ARG A 200 -14.85 -18.45 2.66
N ILE A 201 -13.54 -18.27 2.77
CA ILE A 201 -12.55 -18.82 1.83
C ILE A 201 -12.55 -20.36 1.85
N ASN A 202 -12.53 -20.98 3.03
CA ASN A 202 -12.56 -22.45 3.16
C ASN A 202 -13.82 -23.06 2.57
N TYR A 203 -14.95 -22.37 2.71
CA TYR A 203 -16.21 -22.80 2.11
C TYR A 203 -16.14 -22.76 0.59
N VAL A 204 -15.58 -21.70 0.01
CA VAL A 204 -15.36 -21.59 -1.45
C VAL A 204 -14.42 -22.70 -1.95
N LEU A 205 -13.32 -22.97 -1.25
CA LEU A 205 -12.40 -24.06 -1.61
C LEU A 205 -13.09 -25.44 -1.56
N LYS A 206 -13.94 -25.69 -0.56
CA LYS A 206 -14.73 -26.93 -0.48
C LYS A 206 -15.68 -27.08 -1.67
N LEU A 207 -16.36 -26.00 -2.06
CA LEU A 207 -17.27 -26.00 -3.21
C LEU A 207 -16.52 -26.22 -4.53
N LEU A 208 -15.36 -25.58 -4.72
CA LEU A 208 -14.54 -25.77 -5.91
C LEU A 208 -14.01 -27.20 -6.01
N ASN A 209 -13.52 -27.77 -4.91
CA ASN A 209 -13.08 -29.18 -4.89
C ASN A 209 -14.21 -30.15 -5.25
N LYS A 210 -15.42 -29.93 -4.71
CA LYS A 210 -16.60 -30.75 -5.04
C LYS A 210 -16.93 -30.67 -6.53
N ASP A 211 -16.89 -29.47 -7.11
CA ASP A 211 -17.13 -29.26 -8.54
C ASP A 211 -16.06 -29.93 -9.40
N MET A 212 -14.79 -29.78 -9.04
CA MET A 212 -13.67 -30.41 -9.74
C MET A 212 -13.82 -31.93 -9.77
N GLN A 213 -14.14 -32.54 -8.62
CA GLN A 213 -14.38 -33.98 -8.51
C GLN A 213 -15.56 -34.42 -9.38
N LYS A 214 -16.66 -33.66 -9.38
CA LYS A 214 -17.82 -33.93 -10.24
C LYS A 214 -17.45 -33.90 -11.73
N TYR A 215 -16.72 -32.87 -12.18
CA TYR A 215 -16.27 -32.79 -13.58
C TYR A 215 -15.32 -33.94 -13.94
N SER A 216 -14.40 -34.30 -13.03
CA SER A 216 -13.49 -35.44 -13.22
C SER A 216 -14.24 -36.77 -13.34
N GLN A 217 -15.25 -37.01 -12.50
CA GLN A 217 -16.09 -38.23 -12.55
C GLN A 217 -16.89 -38.32 -13.84
N ASN A 218 -17.30 -37.18 -14.39
CA ASN A 218 -18.02 -37.09 -15.66
C ASN A 218 -17.08 -37.07 -16.89
N LEU A 219 -15.77 -37.32 -16.72
CA LEU A 219 -14.75 -37.27 -17.79
C LEU A 219 -14.62 -35.90 -18.48
N GLN A 220 -15.07 -34.83 -17.80
CA GLN A 220 -15.02 -33.44 -18.26
C GLN A 220 -13.70 -32.77 -17.82
N TYR A 221 -12.58 -33.25 -18.39
CA TYR A 221 -11.23 -32.91 -17.91
C TYR A 221 -10.85 -31.44 -18.10
N GLU A 222 -11.33 -30.77 -19.15
CA GLU A 222 -11.04 -29.36 -19.39
C GLU A 222 -11.65 -28.49 -18.28
N GLN A 223 -12.93 -28.72 -17.94
CA GLN A 223 -13.63 -28.02 -16.87
C GLN A 223 -13.01 -28.35 -15.51
N ALA A 224 -12.64 -29.61 -15.26
CA ALA A 224 -11.93 -30.01 -14.04
C ALA A 224 -10.59 -29.28 -13.91
N GLY A 225 -9.82 -29.17 -15.00
CA GLY A 225 -8.57 -28.42 -15.07
C GLY A 225 -8.74 -26.92 -14.79
N GLN A 226 -9.78 -26.29 -15.35
CA GLN A 226 -10.10 -24.88 -15.06
C GLN A 226 -10.39 -24.65 -13.57
N ILE A 227 -11.18 -25.53 -12.94
CA ILE A 227 -11.47 -25.44 -11.49
C ILE A 227 -10.20 -25.69 -10.67
N LYS A 228 -9.36 -26.66 -11.05
CA LYS A 228 -8.07 -26.91 -10.40
C LYS A 228 -7.18 -25.66 -10.43
N ASN A 229 -7.06 -25.01 -11.59
CA ASN A 229 -6.31 -23.76 -11.73
C ASN A 229 -6.84 -22.65 -10.81
N GLN A 230 -8.17 -22.57 -10.61
CA GLN A 230 -8.76 -21.63 -9.64
C GLN A 230 -8.35 -21.95 -8.20
N ILE A 231 -8.38 -23.24 -7.81
CA ILE A 231 -7.98 -23.71 -6.48
C ILE A 231 -6.51 -23.40 -6.22
N ASP A 232 -5.65 -23.68 -7.19
CA ASP A 232 -4.21 -23.41 -7.10
C ASP A 232 -3.93 -21.91 -6.99
N ALA A 233 -4.62 -21.08 -7.78
CA ALA A 233 -4.50 -19.63 -7.70
C ALA A 233 -4.96 -19.07 -6.33
N ILE A 234 -6.05 -19.60 -5.76
CA ILE A 234 -6.48 -19.23 -4.40
C ILE A 234 -5.42 -19.67 -3.38
N THR A 235 -4.91 -20.89 -3.50
CA THR A 235 -3.94 -21.45 -2.56
C THR A 235 -2.63 -20.67 -2.58
N GLN A 236 -2.14 -20.31 -3.77
CA GLN A 236 -0.97 -19.46 -3.94
C GLN A 236 -1.19 -18.07 -3.32
N LEU A 237 -2.33 -17.45 -3.58
CA LEU A 237 -2.70 -16.16 -3.01
C LEU A 237 -2.76 -16.18 -1.48
N LEU A 238 -3.12 -17.31 -0.87
CA LEU A 238 -3.11 -17.47 0.59
C LEU A 238 -1.70 -17.70 1.15
N ARG A 239 -0.78 -18.27 0.35
CA ARG A 239 0.62 -18.55 0.74
C ARG A 239 1.54 -17.34 0.55
N ASP A 240 1.29 -16.51 -0.45
CA ASP A 240 2.12 -15.36 -0.80
C ASP A 240 2.04 -14.24 0.26
N ASN A 241 2.83 -14.38 1.33
CA ASN A 241 2.98 -13.40 2.40
C ASN A 241 3.67 -12.09 1.96
N HIS A 242 4.25 -12.05 0.75
CA HIS A 242 5.19 -10.99 0.38
C HIS A 242 4.62 -9.86 -0.48
N GLN A 243 3.64 -10.12 -1.36
CA GLN A 243 3.11 -9.06 -2.22
C GLN A 243 2.10 -8.15 -1.51
N ILE A 244 1.47 -8.61 -0.42
CA ILE A 244 0.47 -7.86 0.36
C ILE A 244 1.09 -7.24 1.65
N SER A 245 2.41 -7.35 1.84
CA SER A 245 3.13 -6.83 3.00
C SER A 245 3.10 -5.27 3.11
N GLN A 246 3.06 -4.55 1.99
CA GLN A 246 2.87 -3.08 1.97
C GLN A 246 1.45 -2.64 2.40
N TYR A 247 0.53 -3.59 2.62
CA TYR A 247 -0.91 -3.34 2.68
C TYR A 247 -1.48 -3.45 4.10
N LEU A 248 -0.71 -3.96 5.07
CA LEU A 248 -1.14 -4.18 6.45
C LEU A 248 -0.68 -3.10 7.43
N THR A 249 -0.01 -2.08 6.91
CA THR A 249 0.05 -0.77 7.52
C THR A 249 -1.35 -0.17 7.52
N ASN A 250 -2.16 -0.56 8.51
CA ASN A 250 -3.42 0.09 8.84
C ASN A 250 -3.14 1.59 9.06
N ASP A 251 -4.01 2.47 8.54
CA ASP A 251 -3.87 3.94 8.53
C ASP A 251 -3.61 4.56 9.93
N ASN A 252 -3.80 3.85 11.05
CA ASN A 252 -3.47 4.38 12.39
C ASN A 252 -2.18 3.79 12.99
N LEU A 253 -1.37 3.01 12.26
CA LEU A 253 -0.02 2.66 12.71
C LEU A 253 0.99 3.07 11.65
N ALA A 254 0.60 2.95 10.39
CA ALA A 254 1.33 3.56 9.28
C ALA A 254 1.50 5.06 9.50
N THR A 255 0.39 5.75 9.78
CA THR A 255 0.38 7.20 9.99
C THR A 255 1.02 7.58 11.31
N ASP A 256 0.96 6.72 12.32
CA ASP A 256 1.61 6.92 13.62
C ASP A 256 3.13 6.77 13.51
N LEU A 257 3.58 5.72 12.81
CA LEU A 257 4.98 5.52 12.47
C LEU A 257 5.45 6.65 11.55
N LYS A 258 4.69 7.05 10.53
CA LYS A 258 5.07 8.17 9.67
C LYS A 258 5.13 9.49 10.45
N LYS A 259 4.19 9.76 11.34
CA LYS A 259 4.21 10.95 12.21
C LYS A 259 5.36 10.87 13.21
N SER A 260 5.68 9.73 13.79
CA SER A 260 6.82 9.59 14.69
C SER A 260 8.15 9.72 13.96
N GLN A 261 8.27 9.17 12.75
CA GLN A 261 9.41 9.34 11.85
C GLN A 261 9.60 10.82 11.47
N LEU A 262 8.52 11.51 11.08
CA LEU A 262 8.55 12.94 10.79
C LEU A 262 8.95 13.77 12.02
N ARG A 263 8.36 13.49 13.19
CA ARG A 263 8.72 14.18 14.44
C ARG A 263 10.18 13.97 14.82
N ALA A 264 10.66 12.73 14.73
CA ALA A 264 12.06 12.41 14.99
C ALA A 264 12.99 13.16 14.02
N LEU A 265 12.62 13.26 12.74
CA LEU A 265 13.40 13.98 11.74
C LEU A 265 13.36 15.51 11.95
N ILE A 266 12.19 16.05 12.27
CA ILE A 266 11.99 17.45 12.67
C ILE A 266 12.88 17.80 13.87
N GLN A 267 12.89 16.95 14.91
CA GLN A 267 13.69 17.16 16.10
C GLN A 267 15.20 17.03 15.83
N LEU A 268 15.60 16.04 15.02
CA LEU A 268 16.99 15.80 14.65
C LEU A 268 17.59 16.97 13.86
N LEU A 269 16.81 17.53 12.94
CA LEU A 269 17.24 18.61 12.04
C LEU A 269 16.81 20.00 12.51
N GLN A 270 16.12 20.10 13.64
CA GLN A 270 15.58 21.36 14.20
C GLN A 270 14.73 22.15 13.20
N LEU A 271 13.89 21.45 12.44
CA LEU A 271 13.05 22.08 11.42
C LEU A 271 11.76 22.66 12.02
N PRO A 272 11.26 23.82 11.56
CA PRO A 272 10.00 24.37 12.04
C PRO A 272 8.79 23.55 11.56
N LYS A 273 8.87 22.98 10.35
CA LYS A 273 7.85 22.14 9.74
C LYS A 273 8.48 21.14 8.76
N LEU A 274 7.77 20.05 8.51
CA LEU A 274 8.17 19.06 7.50
C LEU A 274 6.94 18.43 6.85
N VAL A 275 6.50 19.03 5.75
CA VAL A 275 5.33 18.62 4.96
C VAL A 275 5.76 18.01 3.64
N ARG A 276 6.74 18.59 2.95
CA ARG A 276 7.22 18.16 1.63
C ARG A 276 8.72 17.86 1.70
N ILE A 277 9.09 16.63 1.36
CA ILE A 277 10.49 16.19 1.27
C ILE A 277 10.76 15.76 -0.17
N GLU A 278 11.85 16.24 -0.76
CA GLU A 278 12.33 15.82 -2.08
C GLU A 278 13.56 14.92 -1.94
N GLY A 279 13.57 13.77 -2.61
CA GLY A 279 14.67 12.82 -2.62
C GLY A 279 15.28 12.69 -4.02
N TYR A 280 16.61 12.67 -4.11
CA TYR A 280 17.35 12.63 -5.37
C TYR A 280 18.32 11.45 -5.44
N ASP A 281 18.30 10.76 -6.58
CA ASP A 281 19.21 9.67 -6.94
C ASP A 281 19.71 9.90 -8.38
N ILE A 282 21.00 9.65 -8.61
CA ILE A 282 21.63 9.73 -9.94
C ILE A 282 21.92 8.31 -10.39
N ALA A 283 21.49 7.96 -11.61
CA ALA A 283 21.98 6.76 -12.27
C ALA A 283 22.73 7.07 -13.56
N ASN A 284 23.93 6.50 -13.63
CA ASN A 284 24.77 6.48 -14.80
C ASN A 284 24.48 5.19 -15.58
N LEU A 285 24.07 5.34 -16.84
CA LEU A 285 24.12 4.25 -17.80
C LEU A 285 25.52 4.22 -18.40
N GLN A 286 26.13 3.03 -18.49
CA GLN A 286 27.25 2.82 -19.41
C GLN A 286 26.72 3.12 -20.83
N GLY A 287 27.13 4.24 -21.41
CA GLY A 287 26.59 4.78 -22.66
C GLY A 287 25.77 6.07 -22.47
N SER A 288 26.46 7.21 -22.51
CA SER A 288 26.03 8.58 -22.88
C SER A 288 24.80 9.27 -22.27
N HIS A 289 23.94 8.62 -21.47
CA HIS A 289 22.70 9.27 -20.96
C HIS A 289 22.45 9.03 -19.46
N ALA A 290 23.12 9.81 -18.60
CA ALA A 290 22.80 9.87 -17.17
C ALA A 290 21.39 10.42 -16.92
N THR A 291 20.72 9.91 -15.89
CA THR A 291 19.37 10.35 -15.49
C THR A 291 19.32 10.58 -13.99
N ALA A 292 18.81 11.73 -13.57
CA ALA A 292 18.45 11.99 -12.19
C ALA A 292 16.97 11.72 -11.95
N SER A 293 16.66 11.10 -10.82
CA SER A 293 15.30 10.88 -10.35
C SER A 293 15.01 11.77 -9.15
N MET A 294 13.86 12.43 -9.18
CA MET A 294 13.30 13.15 -8.05
C MET A 294 12.03 12.46 -7.60
N VAL A 295 12.01 12.07 -6.33
CA VAL A 295 10.83 11.54 -5.64
C VAL A 295 10.36 12.54 -4.61
N VAL A 296 9.06 12.57 -4.37
CA VAL A 296 8.42 13.50 -3.44
C VAL A 296 7.72 12.71 -2.35
N PHE A 297 7.94 13.08 -1.11
CA PHE A 297 7.17 12.59 0.03
C PHE A 297 6.36 13.76 0.61
N THR A 298 5.05 13.58 0.71
CA THR A 298 4.14 14.53 1.35
C THR A 298 3.64 13.94 2.66
N LYS A 299 3.87 14.63 3.79
CA LYS A 299 3.55 14.16 5.14
C LYS A 299 4.08 12.73 5.39
N GLY A 300 5.31 12.46 4.95
CA GLY A 300 6.00 11.18 5.16
C GLY A 300 5.56 10.05 4.24
N LEU A 301 4.68 10.30 3.27
CA LEU A 301 4.17 9.33 2.32
C LEU A 301 4.59 9.65 0.88
N PRO A 302 4.93 8.65 0.05
CA PRO A 302 5.21 8.85 -1.37
C PRO A 302 4.08 9.59 -2.10
N ASN A 303 4.45 10.62 -2.86
CA ASN A 303 3.55 11.38 -3.72
C ASN A 303 3.97 11.23 -5.19
N THR A 304 3.59 10.11 -5.79
CA THR A 304 4.07 9.67 -7.11
C THR A 304 3.68 10.58 -8.26
N SER A 305 2.58 11.35 -8.16
CA SER A 305 2.18 12.32 -9.18
C SER A 305 3.18 13.49 -9.31
N GLN A 306 3.99 13.71 -8.28
CA GLN A 306 4.99 14.76 -8.23
C GLN A 306 6.41 14.27 -8.54
N TYR A 307 6.56 13.01 -8.93
CA TYR A 307 7.87 12.48 -9.30
C TYR A 307 8.32 13.07 -10.63
N ARG A 308 9.62 13.31 -10.77
CA ARG A 308 10.21 13.88 -11.98
C ARG A 308 11.51 13.16 -12.32
N LYS A 309 11.84 13.16 -13.61
CA LYS A 309 13.11 12.66 -14.13
C LYS A 309 13.78 13.76 -14.91
N PHE A 310 15.08 13.90 -14.71
CA PHE A 310 15.89 14.87 -15.41
C PHE A 310 16.90 14.10 -16.26
N LYS A 311 16.77 14.21 -17.58
CA LYS A 311 17.83 13.77 -18.49
C LYS A 311 19.01 14.72 -18.31
N ILE A 312 20.17 14.17 -17.98
CA ILE A 312 21.41 14.91 -17.83
C ILE A 312 22.10 14.93 -19.20
N ARG A 313 22.50 16.12 -19.63
CA ARG A 313 23.18 16.35 -20.91
C ARG A 313 24.52 17.01 -20.65
N ASN A 314 25.50 16.69 -21.50
CA ASN A 314 26.78 17.39 -21.61
C ASN A 314 27.68 17.31 -20.35
N ILE A 315 27.68 16.17 -19.65
CA ILE A 315 28.64 15.87 -18.59
C ILE A 315 29.40 14.60 -18.99
N PRO A 316 30.68 14.70 -19.41
CA PRO A 316 31.49 13.53 -19.73
C PRO A 316 31.86 12.78 -18.44
N GLY A 317 31.69 11.46 -18.44
CA GLY A 317 32.03 10.58 -17.32
C GLY A 317 31.04 10.60 -16.14
N ALA A 318 31.30 9.72 -15.17
CA ALA A 318 30.49 9.56 -13.96
C ALA A 318 30.86 10.62 -12.89
N ASN A 319 30.40 11.86 -13.07
CA ASN A 319 30.58 12.95 -12.09
C ASN A 319 29.27 13.29 -11.36
N ASP A 320 28.88 12.44 -10.41
CA ASP A 320 27.62 12.55 -9.67
C ASP A 320 27.40 13.92 -8.99
N PRO A 321 28.41 14.57 -8.36
CA PRO A 321 28.23 15.92 -7.81
C PRO A 321 27.80 16.96 -8.86
N LYS A 322 28.46 16.99 -10.04
CA LYS A 322 28.07 17.92 -11.12
C LYS A 322 26.65 17.63 -11.62
N MET A 323 26.27 16.37 -11.69
CA MET A 323 24.93 15.95 -12.10
C MET A 323 23.84 16.38 -11.10
N ILE A 324 24.12 16.29 -9.80
CA ILE A 324 23.23 16.79 -8.75
C ILE A 324 23.08 18.31 -8.83
N TYR A 325 24.18 19.05 -8.97
CA TYR A 325 24.16 20.50 -9.14
C TYR A 325 23.28 20.91 -10.33
N GLN A 326 23.49 20.30 -11.51
CA GLN A 326 22.69 20.60 -12.71
C GLN A 326 21.20 20.25 -12.49
N THR A 327 20.92 19.12 -11.85
CA THR A 327 19.56 18.67 -11.57
C THR A 327 18.83 19.65 -10.65
N LEU A 328 19.47 20.05 -9.54
CA LEU A 328 18.87 20.99 -8.59
C LEU A 328 18.72 22.38 -9.20
N LYS A 329 19.71 22.88 -9.96
CA LYS A 329 19.59 24.18 -10.65
C LYS A 329 18.37 24.21 -11.59
N ARG A 330 18.16 23.14 -12.37
CA ARG A 330 16.98 23.01 -13.23
C ARG A 330 15.68 22.91 -12.43
N ARG A 331 15.68 22.11 -11.35
CA ARG A 331 14.52 21.97 -10.46
C ARG A 331 14.12 23.29 -9.82
N LEU A 332 15.08 24.09 -9.37
CA LEU A 332 14.86 25.36 -8.68
C LEU A 332 14.44 26.47 -9.66
N GLY A 333 14.75 26.32 -10.96
CA GLY A 333 14.23 27.19 -12.02
C GLY A 333 12.73 27.03 -12.29
N HIS A 334 12.13 25.89 -11.91
CA HIS A 334 10.68 25.66 -12.02
C HIS A 334 9.92 26.34 -10.87
N LYS A 335 9.63 27.63 -11.04
CA LYS A 335 8.89 28.46 -10.05
C LYS A 335 7.46 27.96 -9.81
N GLU A 336 6.88 27.25 -10.77
CA GLU A 336 5.53 26.69 -10.68
C GLU A 336 5.46 25.43 -9.80
N TRP A 337 6.61 24.86 -9.40
CA TRP A 337 6.64 23.69 -8.53
C TRP A 337 6.86 24.10 -7.07
N PRO A 338 6.03 23.61 -6.13
CA PRO A 338 6.15 23.98 -4.73
C PRO A 338 7.52 23.58 -4.18
N LEU A 339 8.13 24.49 -3.40
CA LEU A 339 9.42 24.24 -2.78
C LEU A 339 9.31 23.18 -1.66
N PRO A 340 10.30 22.28 -1.53
CA PRO A 340 10.36 21.34 -0.41
C PRO A 340 10.77 22.02 0.89
N ASP A 341 10.35 21.43 2.01
CA ASP A 341 10.85 21.77 3.35
C ASP A 341 12.22 21.10 3.63
N LEU A 342 12.57 20.07 2.86
CA LEU A 342 13.81 19.31 3.00
C LEU A 342 14.21 18.62 1.69
N ILE A 343 15.50 18.69 1.35
CA ILE A 343 16.10 17.93 0.25
C ILE A 343 17.01 16.83 0.81
N LEU A 344 16.81 15.61 0.33
CA LEU A 344 17.67 14.46 0.56
C LEU A 344 18.37 14.07 -0.74
N VAL A 345 19.70 13.94 -0.69
CA VAL A 345 20.50 13.45 -1.81
C VAL A 345 21.13 12.10 -1.44
N ASP A 346 21.07 11.12 -2.36
CA ASP A 346 21.82 9.87 -2.21
C ASP A 346 23.30 10.14 -2.48
N GLY A 347 24.08 10.35 -1.42
CA GLY A 347 25.46 10.78 -1.55
C GLY A 347 26.09 11.31 -0.26
N GLY A 348 27.41 11.49 -0.32
CA GLY A 348 28.23 12.01 0.75
C GLY A 348 28.49 13.51 0.63
N LYS A 349 29.62 13.97 1.20
CA LYS A 349 29.99 15.39 1.31
C LYS A 349 29.99 16.12 -0.04
N SER A 350 30.57 15.53 -1.09
CA SER A 350 30.69 16.17 -2.41
C SER A 350 29.32 16.39 -3.08
N GLN A 351 28.41 15.43 -2.96
CA GLN A 351 27.02 15.55 -3.44
C GLN A 351 26.24 16.63 -2.67
N VAL A 352 26.40 16.67 -1.33
CA VAL A 352 25.77 17.69 -0.48
C VAL A 352 26.31 19.08 -0.83
N GLN A 353 27.62 19.23 -1.01
CA GLN A 353 28.24 20.50 -1.39
C GLN A 353 27.70 21.03 -2.71
N ALA A 354 27.61 20.16 -3.71
CA ALA A 354 27.09 20.51 -5.02
C ALA A 354 25.61 20.94 -4.95
N GLY A 355 24.81 20.26 -4.13
CA GLY A 355 23.41 20.62 -3.93
C GLY A 355 23.24 21.97 -3.23
N LEU A 356 24.03 22.23 -2.18
CA LEU A 356 24.02 23.51 -1.47
C LEU A 356 24.45 24.68 -2.36
N LYS A 357 25.44 24.48 -3.24
CA LYS A 357 25.84 25.48 -4.23
C LYS A 357 24.67 25.86 -5.16
N ALA A 358 23.90 24.87 -5.63
CA ALA A 358 22.74 25.13 -6.48
C ALA A 358 21.63 25.91 -5.75
N LEU A 359 21.41 25.62 -4.46
CA LEU A 359 20.46 26.34 -3.61
C LEU A 359 20.89 27.80 -3.38
N GLN A 360 22.16 28.02 -3.06
CA GLN A 360 22.73 29.36 -2.85
C GLN A 360 22.58 30.22 -4.11
N GLU A 361 22.95 29.71 -5.28
CA GLU A 361 22.81 30.42 -6.56
C GLU A 361 21.33 30.71 -6.93
N SER A 362 20.39 29.89 -6.45
CA SER A 362 18.96 30.08 -6.70
C SER A 362 18.28 30.99 -5.67
N GLY A 363 19.03 31.47 -4.66
CA GLY A 363 18.51 32.29 -3.56
C GLY A 363 17.55 31.55 -2.64
N GLN A 364 17.60 30.20 -2.59
CA GLN A 364 16.67 29.38 -1.81
C GLN A 364 17.32 28.85 -0.53
N ALA A 365 16.74 29.19 0.63
CA ALA A 365 17.18 28.71 1.93
C ALA A 365 16.48 27.40 2.34
N ILE A 366 16.71 26.32 1.57
CA ILE A 366 16.11 25.00 1.82
C ILE A 366 17.14 24.09 2.52
N PRO A 367 16.79 23.45 3.64
CA PRO A 367 17.64 22.44 4.28
C PRO A 367 17.95 21.27 3.33
N LEU A 368 19.23 20.89 3.25
CA LEU A 368 19.71 19.79 2.42
C LEU A 368 20.63 18.85 3.22
N LEU A 369 20.41 17.54 3.10
CA LEU A 369 21.29 16.52 3.67
C LEU A 369 21.62 15.40 2.67
N GLY A 370 22.73 14.73 2.94
CA GLY A 370 23.13 13.50 2.25
C GLY A 370 22.89 12.27 3.12
N LEU A 371 22.62 11.14 2.48
CA LEU A 371 22.62 9.81 3.13
C LEU A 371 23.63 8.91 2.41
N ALA A 372 24.76 8.60 3.08
CA ALA A 372 25.83 7.80 2.50
C ALA A 372 25.51 6.30 2.53
N LYS A 373 25.55 5.65 1.36
CA LYS A 373 25.09 4.26 1.13
C LYS A 373 25.82 3.18 1.95
N LYS A 374 27.13 3.29 2.19
CA LYS A 374 27.91 2.23 2.88
C LYS A 374 27.60 2.10 4.36
N TRP A 375 27.30 3.22 5.03
CA TRP A 375 27.21 3.27 6.50
C TRP A 375 25.93 3.91 7.03
N GLU A 376 24.98 4.24 6.14
CA GLU A 376 23.73 4.95 6.49
C GLU A 376 23.99 6.25 7.27
N GLN A 377 25.13 6.88 6.99
CA GLN A 377 25.59 8.09 7.65
C GLN A 377 24.92 9.32 7.05
N LEU A 378 24.37 10.16 7.93
CA LEU A 378 23.83 11.45 7.56
C LEU A 378 24.96 12.45 7.41
N VAL A 379 24.94 13.20 6.31
CA VAL A 379 25.89 14.28 6.04
C VAL A 379 25.13 15.60 6.01
N ILE A 380 25.38 16.44 7.02
CA ILE A 380 24.70 17.73 7.21
C ILE A 380 25.76 18.83 7.23
N LYS A 381 25.58 19.89 6.43
CA LYS A 381 26.43 21.09 6.50
C LYS A 381 25.87 22.02 7.59
N ASN A 382 26.72 22.43 8.52
CA ASN A 382 26.44 23.49 9.48
C ASN A 382 27.39 24.68 9.27
N GLN A 383 27.27 25.70 10.12
CA GLN A 383 28.13 26.90 10.07
C GLN A 383 29.62 26.57 10.25
N THR A 384 29.95 25.54 11.03
CA THR A 384 31.35 25.20 11.38
C THR A 384 31.99 24.13 10.48
N GLY A 385 31.24 23.46 9.60
CA GLY A 385 31.78 22.31 8.87
C GLY A 385 30.72 21.34 8.35
N TYR A 386 31.13 20.10 8.10
CA TYR A 386 30.22 18.99 7.83
C TYR A 386 30.08 18.15 9.09
N LYS A 387 28.86 17.99 9.58
CA LYS A 387 28.52 17.08 10.67
C LYS A 387 28.11 15.74 10.06
N ILE A 388 28.83 14.67 10.42
CA ILE A 388 28.47 13.30 10.07
C ILE A 388 27.77 12.67 11.29
N ILE A 389 26.56 12.16 11.10
CA ILE A 389 25.78 11.53 12.17
C ILE A 389 25.48 10.08 11.79
N THR A 390 25.89 9.16 12.65
CA THR A 390 25.48 7.75 12.58
C THR A 390 24.29 7.57 13.52
N LEU A 391 23.16 7.10 12.98
CA LEU A 391 21.97 6.79 13.78
C LEU A 391 21.82 5.27 13.94
N PRO A 392 21.23 4.81 15.07
CA PRO A 392 20.79 3.42 15.20
C PRO A 392 19.88 2.99 14.04
N LEU A 393 20.00 1.74 13.59
CA LEU A 393 19.23 1.22 12.43
C LEU A 393 17.71 1.24 12.66
N ASP A 394 17.28 1.20 13.91
CA ASP A 394 15.88 1.29 14.35
C ASP A 394 15.40 2.73 14.58
N ASN A 395 16.27 3.73 14.38
CA ASN A 395 15.91 5.13 14.53
C ASN A 395 14.80 5.51 13.53
N PRO A 396 13.69 6.11 13.99
CA PRO A 396 12.58 6.48 13.11
C PRO A 396 12.98 7.48 12.01
N ALA A 397 13.84 8.46 12.30
CA ALA A 397 14.29 9.43 11.30
C ALA A 397 15.08 8.73 10.18
N LEU A 398 16.00 7.84 10.55
CA LEU A 398 16.78 7.05 9.59
C LEU A 398 15.87 6.15 8.74
N THR A 399 14.87 5.53 9.35
CA THR A 399 13.89 4.68 8.64
C THR A 399 13.18 5.45 7.53
N LEU A 400 12.79 6.71 7.77
CA LEU A 400 12.15 7.54 6.75
C LEU A 400 13.13 7.97 5.66
N LEU A 401 14.34 8.37 6.02
CA LEU A 401 15.37 8.80 5.06
C LEU A 401 15.79 7.65 4.13
N ARG A 402 15.97 6.43 4.68
CA ARG A 402 16.19 5.21 3.89
C ARG A 402 15.03 4.94 2.93
N ALA A 403 13.79 5.04 3.41
CA ALA A 403 12.62 4.85 2.54
C ALA A 403 12.55 5.88 1.40
N ILE A 404 12.99 7.12 1.61
CA ILE A 404 13.05 8.15 0.55
C ILE A 404 14.15 7.82 -0.45
N ARG A 405 15.36 7.45 0.01
CA ARG A 405 16.47 7.05 -0.85
C ARG A 405 16.11 5.82 -1.68
N ASP A 406 15.62 4.77 -1.04
CA ASP A 406 15.29 3.50 -1.69
C ASP A 406 14.19 3.71 -2.74
N GLU A 407 13.24 4.62 -2.48
CA GLU A 407 12.21 5.00 -3.45
C GLU A 407 12.78 5.81 -4.63
N ALA A 408 13.73 6.72 -4.37
CA ALA A 408 14.46 7.43 -5.43
C ALA A 408 15.20 6.45 -6.34
N HIS A 409 15.95 5.53 -5.73
CA HIS A 409 16.69 4.48 -6.43
C HIS A 409 15.76 3.53 -7.20
N ARG A 410 14.62 3.14 -6.61
CA ARG A 410 13.59 2.32 -7.28
C ARG A 410 13.00 3.03 -8.50
N PHE A 411 12.72 4.32 -8.38
CA PHE A 411 12.14 5.10 -9.48
C PHE A 411 13.11 5.22 -10.67
N THR A 412 14.41 5.26 -10.38
CA THR A 412 15.50 5.20 -11.36
C THR A 412 15.60 3.83 -12.02
N THR A 413 15.75 2.75 -11.26
CA THR A 413 15.89 1.37 -11.79
C THR A 413 14.69 0.92 -12.64
N THR A 414 13.47 1.30 -12.26
CA THR A 414 12.24 1.00 -13.05
C THR A 414 12.29 1.63 -14.45
N TYR A 415 12.93 2.81 -14.59
CA TYR A 415 13.12 3.48 -15.87
C TYR A 415 14.08 2.71 -16.79
N HIS A 416 15.21 2.29 -16.24
CA HIS A 416 16.24 1.57 -16.98
C HIS A 416 15.73 0.23 -17.49
N LYS A 417 14.93 -0.49 -16.68
CA LYS A 417 14.22 -1.70 -17.15
C LYS A 417 13.30 -1.40 -18.33
N LYS A 418 12.56 -0.29 -18.30
CA LYS A 418 11.65 0.10 -19.41
C LYS A 418 12.40 0.54 -20.67
N LEU A 419 13.55 1.23 -20.52
CA LEU A 419 14.40 1.64 -21.65
C LEU A 419 15.08 0.43 -22.29
N ARG A 420 15.67 -0.48 -21.51
CA ARG A 420 16.26 -1.73 -22.03
C ARG A 420 15.22 -2.58 -22.77
N LYS A 421 14.00 -2.68 -22.24
CA LYS A 421 12.91 -3.40 -22.93
C LYS A 421 12.51 -2.74 -24.25
N LYS A 422 12.66 -1.42 -24.38
CA LYS A 422 12.39 -0.68 -25.62
C LYS A 422 13.54 -0.72 -26.63
N SER A 423 14.79 -0.85 -26.19
CA SER A 423 15.93 -1.01 -27.09
C SER A 423 15.98 -2.42 -27.67
N ILE A 424 15.66 -3.44 -26.87
CA ILE A 424 15.57 -4.85 -27.33
C ILE A 424 14.38 -5.09 -28.31
N LEU A 425 13.38 -4.21 -28.33
CA LEU A 425 12.26 -4.25 -29.28
C LEU A 425 12.50 -3.43 -30.56
N LYS A 426 13.70 -2.84 -30.70
CA LYS A 426 14.10 -2.01 -31.85
C LYS A 426 15.26 -2.62 -32.67
N GLU A 427 15.76 -3.78 -32.22
CA GLU A 427 16.47 -4.76 -33.04
C GLU A 427 15.47 -5.85 -33.41
#